data_AF-A0A6P8IWL1-F1
#
_entry.id   AF-A0A6P8IWL1-F1
#
_cell.length_a   1.000
_cell.length_b   1.000
_cell.length_c   1.000
_cell.angle_alpha   90.00
_cell.angle_beta   90.00
_cell.angle_gamma   90.00
#
_symmetry.space_group_name_H-M   'P 1'
#
loop_
_entity.id
_entity.type
_entity.pdbx_description
1 polymer ?
#
loop_
_entity_poly.entity_id
_entity_poly.type
_entity_poly.pdbx_seq_one_letter_code
_entity_poly.pdbx_strand_id
1 'polypeptide(L)'
;MKIILVSCLLLALAIAEEDVHMNEELLEQVPQEEDSVKRGFSSYYRNYYDEIAMSVCASMPMRGGGYIFPVRRACSSTNKQTCSQLCASAGVRKQLTAGSSSYIFECLESLHIYKGRPQLAANPGGNTDVGRIGLIVYRYHSCSGSSCGPNYCCCRKGHQ
;
A
#
# COMPACT_ATOMS: atom_id res chain seq x y z
N MET A 1 -43.23 68.98 -48.91
CA MET A 1 -43.04 69.79 -47.68
C MET A 1 -41.66 69.44 -47.12
N LYS A 2 -41.00 70.41 -46.50
CA LYS A 2 -39.54 70.61 -46.39
C LYS A 2 -38.94 69.87 -45.15
N ILE A 3 -37.59 69.70 -45.13
CA ILE A 3 -36.67 69.57 -43.95
C ILE A 3 -36.38 68.08 -43.55
N ILE A 4 -35.18 67.50 -43.33
CA ILE A 4 -33.81 67.85 -42.81
C ILE A 4 -32.81 66.84 -43.43
N LEU A 5 -31.71 67.19 -44.11
CA LEU A 5 -30.33 67.50 -43.64
C LEU A 5 -29.56 66.38 -42.88
N VAL A 6 -28.48 65.91 -43.53
CA VAL A 6 -27.12 65.75 -42.98
C VAL A 6 -26.91 64.86 -41.75
N SER A 7 -26.25 63.71 -41.96
CA SER A 7 -24.87 63.47 -41.50
C SER A 7 -24.44 62.11 -42.06
N CYS A 8 -23.52 62.11 -43.02
CA CYS A 8 -22.11 61.84 -42.76
C CYS A 8 -21.92 60.46 -42.11
N LEU A 9 -21.51 59.47 -42.89
CA LEU A 9 -20.13 59.24 -43.31
C LEU A 9 -19.59 58.10 -42.44
N LEU A 10 -18.77 57.26 -43.07
CA LEU A 10 -17.92 56.22 -42.46
C LEU A 10 -18.69 54.93 -42.15
N LEU A 11 -18.42 53.76 -42.72
CA LEU A 11 -17.32 53.24 -43.55
C LEU A 11 -17.92 51.99 -44.21
N ALA A 12 -18.09 51.93 -45.54
CA ALA A 12 -17.23 51.16 -46.45
C ALA A 12 -16.76 49.82 -45.82
N LEU A 13 -17.38 48.67 -46.13
CA LEU A 13 -17.06 47.81 -47.28
C LEU A 13 -15.54 47.74 -47.57
N ALA A 14 -14.88 46.69 -47.06
CA ALA A 14 -13.69 46.11 -47.67
C ALA A 14 -13.48 44.69 -47.09
N ILE A 15 -13.92 43.68 -47.82
CA ILE A 15 -13.35 42.33 -47.72
C ILE A 15 -12.50 42.22 -48.99
N ALA A 16 -11.19 42.36 -48.83
CA ALA A 16 -10.21 42.17 -49.88
C ALA A 16 -9.12 41.22 -49.36
N GLU A 17 -8.64 40.41 -50.29
CA GLU A 17 -7.75 39.25 -50.19
C GLU A 17 -6.36 39.57 -49.62
N GLU A 18 -5.66 38.55 -49.10
CA GLU A 18 -4.22 38.34 -49.35
C GLU A 18 -3.75 36.94 -48.88
N ASP A 19 -3.21 36.17 -49.83
CA ASP A 19 -2.40 34.95 -49.67
C ASP A 19 -0.99 35.29 -49.17
N VAL A 20 -0.45 34.63 -48.12
CA VAL A 20 1.02 34.49 -47.93
C VAL A 20 1.39 33.21 -47.16
N HIS A 21 2.01 32.29 -47.90
CA HIS A 21 3.20 31.45 -47.62
C HIS A 21 3.54 30.91 -46.22
N MET A 22 3.66 29.57 -46.17
CA MET A 22 4.79 28.74 -45.70
C MET A 22 5.62 29.23 -44.50
N ASN A 23 5.61 28.42 -43.43
CA ASN A 23 6.83 28.11 -42.69
C ASN A 23 6.78 26.65 -42.18
N GLU A 24 7.72 25.86 -42.72
CA GLU A 24 8.16 24.54 -42.26
C GLU A 24 9.43 24.76 -41.43
N GLU A 25 9.31 24.74 -40.11
CA GLU A 25 10.36 24.65 -39.06
C GLU A 25 9.58 24.70 -37.74
N LEU A 26 9.46 23.67 -36.91
CA LEU A 26 10.51 22.91 -36.27
C LEU A 26 9.88 21.60 -35.79
N LEU A 27 10.31 20.46 -36.33
CA LEU A 27 10.08 19.16 -35.68
C LEU A 27 10.87 19.18 -34.38
N GLU A 28 10.19 19.55 -33.30
CA GLU A 28 10.73 19.42 -31.96
C GLU A 28 10.93 17.92 -31.70
N GLN A 29 12.17 17.48 -31.86
CA GLN A 29 12.61 16.13 -31.55
C GLN A 29 12.39 15.91 -30.06
N VAL A 30 11.24 15.32 -29.71
CA VAL A 30 11.00 14.80 -28.36
C VAL A 30 12.09 13.77 -28.10
N PRO A 31 12.99 13.98 -27.11
CA PRO A 31 13.96 12.98 -26.75
C PRO A 31 13.19 11.71 -26.38
N GLN A 32 13.55 10.57 -26.98
CA GLN A 32 13.16 9.28 -26.43
C GLN A 32 13.86 9.14 -25.07
N GLU A 33 13.22 9.63 -24.01
CA GLU A 33 13.45 9.10 -22.68
C GLU A 33 13.19 7.60 -22.78
N GLU A 34 14.25 6.79 -22.62
CA GLU A 34 14.07 5.45 -22.10
C GLU A 34 13.32 5.62 -20.78
N ASP A 35 12.01 5.44 -20.87
CA ASP A 35 11.10 5.53 -19.76
C ASP A 35 11.45 4.35 -18.84
N SER A 36 12.45 4.58 -17.98
CA SER A 36 12.79 3.75 -16.84
C SER A 36 11.51 3.66 -16.03
N VAL A 37 10.72 2.62 -16.33
CA VAL A 37 9.49 2.27 -15.63
C VAL A 37 9.77 2.41 -14.15
N LYS A 38 9.28 3.51 -13.56
CA LYS A 38 9.42 3.78 -12.15
C LYS A 38 8.70 2.65 -11.44
N ARG A 39 9.48 1.64 -11.03
CA ARG A 39 9.04 0.50 -10.21
C ARG A 39 8.11 1.07 -9.13
N GLY A 40 6.87 0.61 -9.17
CA GLY A 40 5.70 1.35 -8.69
C GLY A 40 5.81 1.96 -7.30
N PHE A 41 5.08 3.07 -7.11
CA PHE A 41 4.63 3.61 -5.82
C PHE A 41 5.58 3.34 -4.63
N SER A 42 6.77 3.95 -4.70
CA SER A 42 7.88 3.78 -3.75
C SER A 42 7.61 4.27 -2.30
N SER A 43 6.41 4.75 -1.95
CA SER A 43 6.21 5.48 -0.67
C SER A 43 5.36 4.81 0.43
N TYR A 44 4.63 3.72 0.17
CA TYR A 44 3.90 3.00 1.25
C TYR A 44 4.67 1.79 1.83
N TYR A 45 5.74 1.33 1.18
CA TYR A 45 6.32 -0.01 1.38
C TYR A 45 7.53 -0.08 2.34
N ARG A 46 7.63 0.75 3.39
CA ARG A 46 8.76 0.58 4.35
C ARG A 46 8.60 -0.66 5.24
N ASN A 47 7.38 -1.14 5.46
CA ASN A 47 7.08 -2.25 6.39
C ASN A 47 6.11 -3.30 5.80
N TYR A 48 6.26 -3.63 4.52
CA TYR A 48 5.39 -4.59 3.83
C TYR A 48 5.17 -5.93 4.57
N TYR A 49 6.18 -6.46 5.25
CA TYR A 49 6.01 -7.69 6.03
C TYR A 49 5.07 -7.51 7.23
N ASP A 50 5.05 -6.34 7.86
CA ASP A 50 4.10 -6.03 8.94
C ASP A 50 2.68 -5.91 8.41
N GLU A 51 2.52 -5.34 7.21
CA GLU A 51 1.21 -5.22 6.55
C GLU A 51 0.64 -6.59 6.20
N ILE A 52 1.47 -7.50 5.66
CA ILE A 52 1.08 -8.90 5.44
C ILE A 52 0.74 -9.57 6.77
N ALA A 53 1.58 -9.39 7.80
CA ALA A 53 1.33 -9.97 9.12
C ALA A 53 -0.02 -9.50 9.67
N MET A 54 -0.28 -8.19 9.65
CA MET A 54 -1.53 -7.61 10.09
C MET A 54 -2.71 -8.14 9.27
N SER A 55 -2.59 -8.21 7.95
CA SER A 55 -3.64 -8.74 7.07
C SER A 55 -4.00 -10.18 7.42
N VAL A 56 -2.99 -11.03 7.65
CA VAL A 56 -3.19 -12.42 8.07
C VAL A 56 -3.79 -12.47 9.47
N CYS A 57 -3.26 -11.73 10.45
CA CYS A 57 -3.77 -11.74 11.81
C CYS A 57 -5.22 -11.23 11.90
N ALA A 58 -5.57 -10.18 11.16
CA ALA A 58 -6.93 -9.64 11.11
C ALA A 58 -7.95 -10.64 10.54
N SER A 59 -7.51 -11.56 9.68
CA SER A 59 -8.36 -12.62 9.13
C SER A 59 -8.61 -13.79 10.09
N MET A 60 -7.92 -13.83 11.23
CA MET A 60 -8.08 -14.92 12.20
C MET A 60 -9.44 -14.82 12.88
N PRO A 61 -10.18 -15.94 12.99
CA PRO A 61 -11.45 -15.96 13.71
C PRO A 61 -11.19 -15.62 15.18
N MET A 62 -11.95 -14.65 15.71
CA MET A 62 -11.84 -14.18 17.08
C MET A 62 -13.20 -14.27 17.77
N ARG A 63 -13.22 -14.75 19.02
CA ARG A 63 -14.43 -14.79 19.84
C ARG A 63 -14.56 -13.49 20.63
N GLY A 64 -15.58 -12.69 20.36
CA GLY A 64 -15.83 -11.42 21.06
C GLY A 64 -14.95 -10.26 20.56
N GLY A 65 -15.21 -9.06 21.08
CA GLY A 65 -14.48 -7.85 20.70
C GLY A 65 -13.04 -7.80 21.22
N GLY A 66 -12.19 -7.02 20.57
CA GLY A 66 -10.82 -6.80 21.00
C GLY A 66 -9.94 -6.20 19.91
N TYR A 67 -8.67 -5.98 20.26
CA TYR A 67 -7.62 -5.58 19.35
C TYR A 67 -6.87 -6.83 18.88
N ILE A 68 -6.59 -6.91 17.59
CA ILE A 68 -5.67 -7.88 17.00
C ILE A 68 -4.48 -7.09 16.44
N PHE A 69 -3.28 -7.60 16.65
CA PHE A 69 -2.06 -6.94 16.18
C PHE A 69 -0.93 -7.96 16.00
N PRO A 70 -0.08 -7.79 14.97
CA PRO A 70 1.12 -8.58 14.81
C PRO A 70 2.21 -8.09 15.76
N VAL A 71 3.02 -9.01 16.26
CA VAL A 71 4.27 -8.70 16.97
C VAL A 71 5.40 -9.44 16.28
N ARG A 72 6.46 -8.71 15.89
CA ARG A 72 7.69 -9.31 15.34
C ARG A 72 8.33 -10.21 16.39
N ARG A 73 8.71 -11.42 16.00
CA ARG A 73 9.42 -12.37 16.85
C ARG A 73 10.85 -12.52 16.38
N ALA A 74 11.80 -12.25 17.28
CA ALA A 74 13.20 -12.51 17.04
C ALA A 74 13.47 -14.02 17.12
N CYS A 75 14.29 -14.52 16.20
CA CYS A 75 14.90 -15.84 16.29
C CYS A 75 16.33 -15.67 16.79
N SER A 76 16.69 -16.31 17.89
CA SER A 76 18.09 -16.50 18.27
C SER A 76 18.27 -17.83 19.00
N SER A 77 19.50 -18.34 19.04
CA SER A 77 19.83 -19.58 19.77
C SER A 77 19.60 -19.45 21.28
N THR A 78 19.67 -18.23 21.81
CA THR A 78 19.52 -17.91 23.23
C THR A 78 18.09 -17.46 23.60
N ASN A 79 17.35 -16.88 22.66
CA ASN A 79 15.98 -16.43 22.87
C ASN A 79 14.99 -17.42 22.25
N LYS A 80 14.49 -18.32 23.09
CA LYS A 80 13.48 -19.33 22.74
C LYS A 80 12.05 -18.88 23.05
N GLN A 81 11.82 -17.59 23.24
CA GLN A 81 10.50 -17.05 23.59
C GLN A 81 9.47 -17.46 22.54
N THR A 82 8.38 -18.07 22.99
CA THR A 82 7.26 -18.49 22.14
C THR A 82 6.31 -17.32 21.86
N CYS A 83 5.44 -17.44 20.86
CA CYS A 83 4.45 -16.40 20.61
C CYS A 83 3.45 -16.23 21.76
N SER A 84 3.08 -17.32 22.45
CA SER A 84 2.26 -17.24 23.66
C SER A 84 2.92 -16.38 24.74
N GLN A 85 4.23 -16.59 24.99
CA GLN A 85 4.99 -15.80 25.96
C GLN A 85 5.19 -14.35 25.50
N LEU A 86 5.35 -14.12 24.19
CA LEU A 86 5.54 -12.78 23.64
C LEU A 86 4.28 -11.94 23.74
N CYS A 87 3.11 -12.46 23.33
CA CYS A 87 1.84 -11.74 23.42
C CYS A 87 1.45 -11.42 24.88
N ALA A 88 1.77 -12.30 25.83
CA ALA A 88 1.53 -12.08 27.25
C ALA A 88 2.61 -11.21 27.95
N SER A 89 3.69 -10.86 27.25
CA SER A 89 4.83 -10.16 27.85
C SER A 89 4.46 -8.74 28.31
N ALA A 90 5.10 -8.28 29.39
CA ALA A 90 4.90 -6.92 29.89
C ALA A 90 5.23 -5.86 28.83
N GLY A 91 6.23 -6.11 27.97
CA GLY A 91 6.63 -5.18 26.90
C GLY A 91 5.53 -4.99 25.85
N VAL A 92 4.84 -6.05 25.45
CA VAL A 92 3.69 -5.95 24.54
C VAL A 92 2.48 -5.33 25.24
N ARG A 93 2.17 -5.78 26.46
CA ARG A 93 1.00 -5.30 27.22
C ARG A 93 1.03 -3.79 27.48
N LYS A 94 2.22 -3.24 27.76
CA LYS A 94 2.41 -1.80 28.01
C LYS A 94 2.18 -0.91 26.79
N GLN A 95 2.17 -1.45 25.56
CA GLN A 95 1.98 -0.66 24.33
C GLN A 95 0.51 -0.35 24.02
N LEU A 96 -0.43 -1.06 24.66
CA LEU A 96 -1.88 -0.92 24.41
C LEU A 96 -2.62 -0.47 25.67
N THR A 97 -1.95 0.31 26.52
CA THR A 97 -2.44 0.79 27.82
C THR A 97 -3.55 1.82 27.69
N ALA A 98 -4.73 1.31 27.37
CA ALA A 98 -6.02 1.87 27.77
C ALA A 98 -6.90 0.69 28.21
N GLY A 99 -7.26 0.62 29.48
CA GLY A 99 -8.32 -0.28 29.96
C GLY A 99 -7.94 -1.29 31.03
N SER A 100 -9.01 -1.67 31.75
CA SER A 100 -9.14 -2.54 32.93
C SER A 100 -8.27 -3.80 32.97
N SER A 101 -8.06 -4.32 34.19
CA SER A 101 -7.44 -5.63 34.45
C SER A 101 -8.20 -6.83 33.84
N SER A 102 -9.40 -6.63 33.29
CA SER A 102 -10.25 -7.68 32.70
C SER A 102 -9.90 -8.06 31.26
N TYR A 103 -8.87 -7.47 30.65
CA TYR A 103 -8.42 -7.85 29.30
C TYR A 103 -7.43 -9.03 29.33
N ILE A 104 -7.70 -10.03 28.50
CA ILE A 104 -6.76 -11.11 28.21
C ILE A 104 -5.83 -10.72 27.07
N PHE A 105 -4.56 -11.09 27.23
CA PHE A 105 -3.56 -11.01 26.17
C PHE A 105 -3.19 -12.43 25.76
N GLU A 106 -3.54 -12.79 24.54
CA GLU A 106 -3.34 -14.15 24.04
C GLU A 106 -2.75 -14.13 22.63
N CYS A 107 -2.23 -15.29 22.22
CA CYS A 107 -1.76 -15.53 20.87
C CYS A 107 -2.81 -16.35 20.12
N LEU A 108 -3.16 -15.91 18.92
CA LEU A 108 -4.11 -16.59 18.05
C LEU A 108 -3.40 -17.49 17.02
N GLU A 109 -2.22 -17.07 16.55
CA GLU A 109 -1.48 -17.73 15.48
C GLU A 109 -0.01 -17.30 15.53
N SER A 110 0.88 -18.13 14.97
CA SER A 110 2.25 -17.72 14.66
C SER A 110 2.56 -17.95 13.18
N LEU A 111 3.35 -17.03 12.62
CA LEU A 111 3.56 -16.93 11.18
C LEU A 111 5.06 -16.96 10.86
N HIS A 112 5.41 -17.59 9.74
CA HIS A 112 6.64 -17.28 9.01
C HIS A 112 6.29 -16.55 7.72
N ILE A 113 6.65 -15.27 7.66
CA ILE A 113 6.58 -14.48 6.43
C ILE A 113 7.91 -14.58 5.72
N TYR A 114 7.91 -15.17 4.52
CA TYR A 114 9.12 -15.36 3.74
C TYR A 114 9.56 -14.06 3.09
N LYS A 115 10.82 -13.69 3.31
CA LYS A 115 11.45 -12.50 2.75
C LYS A 115 12.07 -12.80 1.38
N GLY A 116 12.31 -11.74 0.60
CA GLY A 116 13.02 -11.86 -0.69
C GLY A 116 12.27 -12.68 -1.74
N ARG A 117 10.94 -12.74 -1.64
CA ARG A 117 10.09 -13.40 -2.64
C ARG A 117 9.91 -12.49 -3.86
N PRO A 118 9.80 -13.06 -5.07
CA PRO A 118 9.41 -12.29 -6.25
C PRO A 118 8.06 -11.59 -6.01
N GLN A 119 8.00 -10.30 -6.27
CA GLN A 119 6.74 -9.56 -6.30
C GLN A 119 6.12 -9.76 -7.68
N LEU A 120 4.84 -10.15 -7.71
CA LEU A 120 4.10 -10.23 -8.97
C LEU A 120 3.92 -8.83 -9.54
N ALA A 121 3.93 -8.71 -10.86
CA ALA A 121 3.69 -7.48 -11.58
C ALA A 121 2.34 -6.87 -11.16
N ALA A 122 2.29 -5.54 -11.14
CA ALA A 122 1.03 -4.84 -10.96
C ALA A 122 0.06 -5.23 -12.08
N ASN A 123 -1.21 -5.40 -11.74
CA ASN A 123 -2.25 -5.87 -12.66
C ASN A 123 -3.41 -4.87 -12.90
N PRO A 124 -3.17 -3.54 -13.05
CA PRO A 124 -4.26 -2.58 -13.28
C PRO A 124 -4.93 -2.72 -14.66
N GLY A 125 -4.27 -3.36 -15.63
CA GLY A 125 -4.77 -3.50 -17.02
C GLY A 125 -4.61 -4.89 -17.65
N GLY A 126 -4.22 -5.90 -16.87
CA GLY A 126 -4.02 -7.28 -17.37
C GLY A 126 -3.19 -8.14 -16.41
N ASN A 127 -3.28 -9.46 -16.57
CA ASN A 127 -2.53 -10.43 -15.76
C ASN A 127 -1.33 -10.97 -16.54
N THR A 128 -0.13 -10.45 -16.29
CA THR A 128 1.11 -10.89 -16.95
C THR A 128 1.83 -12.04 -16.22
N ASP A 129 1.51 -12.26 -14.95
CA ASP A 129 2.12 -13.29 -14.10
C ASP A 129 1.17 -14.48 -13.81
N VAL A 130 0.35 -14.86 -14.79
CA VAL A 130 -0.54 -16.03 -14.65
C VAL A 130 0.28 -17.28 -14.30
N GLY A 131 -0.15 -17.99 -13.26
CA GLY A 131 0.50 -19.22 -12.78
C GLY A 131 1.76 -19.00 -11.94
N ARG A 132 2.14 -17.75 -11.63
CA ARG A 132 3.30 -17.47 -10.76
C ARG A 132 2.91 -17.32 -9.29
N ILE A 133 3.83 -17.74 -8.43
CA ILE A 133 3.68 -17.64 -6.98
C ILE A 133 4.26 -16.30 -6.52
N GLY A 134 3.44 -15.49 -5.85
CA GLY A 134 3.89 -14.27 -5.20
C GLY A 134 4.44 -14.52 -3.80
N LEU A 135 3.93 -13.74 -2.85
CA LEU A 135 4.25 -13.87 -1.43
C LEU A 135 3.80 -15.19 -0.86
N ILE A 136 4.52 -15.64 0.18
CA ILE A 136 4.19 -16.84 0.93
C ILE A 136 4.21 -16.51 2.42
N VAL A 137 3.18 -16.97 3.10
CA VAL A 137 3.10 -17.01 4.57
C VAL A 137 2.86 -18.45 4.98
N TYR A 138 3.68 -18.96 5.90
CA TYR A 138 3.43 -20.24 6.56
C TYR A 138 2.77 -19.99 7.90
N ARG A 139 1.64 -20.66 8.15
CA ARG A 139 0.90 -20.63 9.42
C ARG A 139 1.25 -21.86 10.23
N TYR A 140 1.65 -21.67 11.47
CA TYR A 140 2.04 -22.79 12.34
C TYR A 140 0.85 -23.44 13.04
N HIS A 141 -0.31 -22.77 13.07
CA HIS A 141 -1.49 -23.20 13.83
C HIS A 141 -1.16 -23.49 15.31
N SER A 142 -0.18 -22.75 15.84
CA SER A 142 0.35 -22.95 17.18
C SER A 142 1.06 -21.69 17.64
N CYS A 143 1.00 -21.47 18.95
CA CYS A 143 1.68 -20.37 19.64
C CYS A 143 2.81 -20.85 20.56
N SER A 144 3.05 -22.17 20.64
CA SER A 144 4.03 -22.79 21.54
C SER A 144 5.38 -23.09 20.87
N GLY A 145 5.49 -22.89 19.55
CA GLY A 145 6.74 -23.08 18.82
C GLY A 145 7.86 -22.17 19.35
N SER A 146 8.97 -22.78 19.78
CA SER A 146 10.15 -22.08 20.29
C SER A 146 11.31 -22.05 19.29
N SER A 147 11.23 -22.79 18.19
CA SER A 147 12.23 -22.81 17.12
C SER A 147 12.24 -21.50 16.33
N CYS A 148 13.23 -21.35 15.45
CA CYS A 148 13.38 -20.19 14.56
C CYS A 148 12.38 -20.15 13.39
N GLY A 149 11.35 -20.99 13.43
CA GLY A 149 10.30 -21.01 12.43
C GLY A 149 9.48 -19.72 12.43
N PRO A 150 8.70 -19.40 13.48
CA PRO A 150 7.86 -18.20 13.46
C PRO A 150 8.67 -16.90 13.61
N ASN A 151 8.41 -15.92 12.74
CA ASN A 151 8.99 -14.57 12.78
C ASN A 151 7.95 -13.46 13.06
N TYR A 152 6.66 -13.81 13.11
CA TYR A 152 5.58 -12.96 13.62
C TYR A 152 4.62 -13.76 14.51
N CYS A 153 4.00 -13.07 15.48
CA CYS A 153 2.96 -13.57 16.34
C CYS A 153 1.68 -12.76 16.14
N CYS A 154 0.55 -13.41 15.92
CA CYS A 154 -0.75 -12.76 15.92
C CYS A 154 -1.25 -12.69 17.36
N CYS A 155 -1.13 -11.51 17.96
CA CYS A 155 -1.54 -11.26 19.32
C CYS A 155 -2.92 -10.63 19.37
N ARG A 156 -3.62 -10.88 20.47
CA ARG A 156 -4.93 -10.32 20.75
C ARG A 156 -4.93 -9.69 22.14
N LYS A 157 -5.59 -8.55 22.27
CA LYS A 157 -6.07 -7.99 23.53
C LYS A 157 -7.60 -7.94 23.49
N GLY A 158 -8.29 -8.80 24.22
CA GLY A 158 -9.74 -8.92 24.17
C GLY A 158 -10.36 -9.14 25.55
N HIS A 159 -11.68 -9.06 25.62
CA HIS A 159 -12.39 -9.53 26.80
C HIS A 159 -12.37 -11.06 26.86
N GLN A 160 -12.36 -11.57 28.10
CA GLN A 160 -12.41 -12.99 28.40
C GLN A 160 -13.77 -13.59 28.02
#